data_AF-A0A2W4WFH6-F1
#
_entry.id   AF-A0A2W4WFH6-F1
#
_cell.length_a   1.000
_cell.length_b   1.000
_cell.length_c   1.000
_cell.angle_alpha   90.00
_cell.angle_beta   90.00
_cell.angle_gamma   90.00
#
_symmetry.space_group_name_H-M   'P 1'
#
loop_
_entity.id
_entity.type
_entity.pdbx_description
1 polymer ?
#
loop_
_entity_poly.entity_id
_entity_poly.type
_entity_poly.pdbx_seq_one_letter_code
_entity_poly.pdbx_strand_id
1 'polypeptide(L)'
;MESAHLDASEIEMLEAELQNYDPAQTAIAQLKASDGDLTQALESMLVEEFGPQPAFASKSLWAVTWETLREELCGDEGFLGRVKDYLAKPQKATALTALVIYIVEQTTLPISPSLAALVSLYIAKVGLTIFCKYTEPEKLLILP
;
A
#
# COMPACT_ATOMS: atom_id res chain seq x y z
N MET A 1 -0.21 8.51 17.11
CA MET A 1 0.37 7.90 15.90
C MET A 1 1.85 8.12 15.97
N GLU A 2 2.62 7.03 16.00
CA GLU A 2 4.08 7.12 15.89
C GLU A 2 4.38 7.73 14.51
N SER A 3 5.08 8.86 14.46
CA SER A 3 5.42 9.53 13.21
C SER A 3 6.43 8.67 12.47
N ALA A 4 6.04 8.13 11.32
CA ALA A 4 6.95 7.38 10.46
C ALA A 4 7.97 8.37 9.87
N HIS A 5 9.23 8.25 10.30
CA HIS A 5 10.30 9.17 9.97
C HIS A 5 11.53 8.36 9.55
N LEU A 6 12.18 8.75 8.45
CA LEU A 6 13.44 8.16 8.00
C LEU A 6 14.58 9.14 8.25
N ASP A 7 15.68 8.65 8.81
CA ASP A 7 16.89 9.45 8.91
C ASP A 7 17.62 9.57 7.56
N ALA A 8 18.59 10.49 7.51
CA ALA A 8 19.35 10.75 6.28
C ALA A 8 20.06 9.50 5.73
N SER A 9 20.53 8.61 6.60
CA SER A 9 21.22 7.38 6.18
C SER A 9 20.24 6.37 5.58
N GLU A 10 19.04 6.26 6.13
CA GLU A 10 17.97 5.44 5.58
C GLU A 10 17.51 5.96 4.21
N ILE A 11 17.42 7.29 4.04
CA ILE A 11 17.07 7.90 2.75
C ILE A 11 18.16 7.69 1.70
N GLU A 12 19.44 7.83 2.08
CA GLU A 12 20.58 7.56 1.18
C GLU A 12 20.62 6.09 0.75
N MET A 13 20.32 5.17 1.68
CA MET A 13 20.19 3.75 1.35
C MET A 13 19.07 3.49 0.35
N LEU A 14 17.89 4.07 0.57
CA LEU A 14 16.75 3.93 -0.34
C LEU A 14 17.06 4.50 -1.74
N GLU A 15 17.74 5.64 -1.80
CA GLU A 15 18.15 6.24 -3.06
C GLU A 15 19.14 5.36 -3.84
N ALA A 16 20.11 4.78 -3.14
CA ALA A 16 21.07 3.86 -3.76
C ALA A 16 20.40 2.56 -4.24
N GLU A 17 19.48 2.01 -3.46
CA GLU A 17 18.75 0.79 -3.81
C GLU A 17 17.81 1.00 -5.01
N LEU A 18 17.14 2.16 -5.05
CA LEU A 18 16.11 2.47 -6.06
C LEU A 18 16.63 3.35 -7.20
N GLN A 19 17.94 3.54 -7.32
CA GLN A 19 18.58 4.45 -8.28
C GLN A 19 18.17 4.22 -9.76
N ASN A 20 17.80 3.00 -10.13
CA ASN A 20 17.39 2.64 -11.49
C ASN A 20 15.87 2.50 -11.66
N TYR A 21 15.09 2.91 -10.65
CA TYR A 21 13.64 2.86 -10.66
C TYR A 21 13.09 4.29 -10.68
N ASP A 22 12.87 4.82 -11.89
CA ASP A 22 12.38 6.18 -12.12
C ASP A 22 11.17 6.57 -11.26
N PRO A 23 10.15 5.71 -11.05
CA PRO A 23 8.99 6.07 -10.24
C PRO A 23 9.30 6.38 -8.76
N ALA A 24 10.41 5.86 -8.21
CA ALA A 24 10.80 6.14 -6.83
C ALA A 24 11.52 7.48 -6.65
N GLN A 25 12.07 8.05 -7.72
CA GLN A 25 12.91 9.24 -7.63
C GLN A 25 12.13 10.46 -7.13
N THR A 26 10.88 10.62 -7.59
CA THR A 26 9.97 11.68 -7.10
C THR A 26 9.66 11.50 -5.61
N ALA A 27 9.40 10.28 -5.15
CA ALA A 27 9.11 10.01 -3.75
C ALA A 27 10.33 10.27 -2.84
N ILE A 28 11.53 9.88 -3.27
CA ILE A 28 12.78 10.14 -2.55
C ILE A 28 13.04 11.64 -2.45
N ALA A 29 12.82 12.40 -3.53
CA ALA A 29 12.96 13.86 -3.52
C ALA A 29 12.01 14.53 -2.52
N GLN A 30 10.74 14.10 -2.48
CA GLN A 30 9.74 14.62 -1.53
C GLN A 30 10.07 14.25 -0.08
N LEU A 31 10.62 13.06 0.14
CA LEU A 31 11.07 12.62 1.46
C LEU A 31 12.24 13.47 1.97
N LYS A 32 13.22 13.77 1.10
CA LYS A 32 14.32 14.69 1.42
C LYS A 32 13.82 16.11 1.70
N ALA A 33 12.85 16.60 0.91
CA ALA A 33 12.27 17.92 1.10
C ALA A 33 11.48 18.06 2.41
N SER A 34 10.99 16.93 2.95
CA SER A 34 10.22 16.85 4.19
C SER A 34 11.06 16.41 5.39
N ASP A 35 12.39 16.50 5.28
CA ASP A 35 13.35 16.10 6.34
C ASP A 35 13.12 14.65 6.84
N GLY A 36 12.67 13.75 5.97
CA GLY A 36 12.39 12.37 6.32
C GLY A 36 11.01 12.11 6.92
N ASP A 37 10.16 13.13 7.10
CA ASP A 37 8.76 12.94 7.50
C ASP A 37 7.95 12.36 6.33
N LEU A 38 7.61 11.07 6.46
CA LEU A 38 6.84 10.35 5.44
C LEU A 38 5.43 10.90 5.27
N THR A 39 4.81 11.36 6.35
CA THR A 39 3.43 11.88 6.30
C THR A 39 3.41 13.20 5.56
N GLN A 40 4.35 14.09 5.85
CA GLN A 40 4.48 15.37 5.17
C GLN A 40 4.87 15.20 3.69
N ALA A 41 5.79 14.28 3.38
CA ALA A 41 6.18 13.98 2.00
C ALA A 41 4.98 13.50 1.19
N LEU A 42 4.18 12.61 1.77
CA LEU A 42 2.99 12.06 1.12
C LEU A 42 1.87 13.09 0.99
N GLU A 43 1.64 13.93 2.00
CA GLU A 43 0.69 15.04 1.91
C GLU A 43 1.07 16.03 0.81
N SER A 44 2.37 16.33 0.67
CA SER A 44 2.88 17.21 -0.38
C SER A 44 2.63 16.62 -1.77
N MET A 45 2.88 15.31 -1.95
CA MET A 45 2.59 14.60 -3.20
C MET A 45 1.09 14.58 -3.52
N LEU A 46 0.22 14.40 -2.52
CA LEU A 46 -1.23 14.45 -2.72
C LEU A 46 -1.71 15.85 -3.15
N VAL A 47 -1.10 16.91 -2.61
CA VAL A 47 -1.41 18.29 -3.02
C VAL A 47 -0.91 18.58 -4.44
N GLU A 48 0.25 18.07 -4.83
CA GLU A 48 0.77 18.21 -6.20
C GLU A 48 -0.16 17.53 -7.23
N GLU A 49 -0.67 16.35 -6.91
CA GLU A 49 -1.53 15.56 -7.81
C GLU A 49 -2.97 16.10 -7.86
N PHE A 50 -3.58 16.39 -6.71
CA PHE A 50 -5.01 16.70 -6.61
C PHE A 50 -5.31 18.19 -6.35
N GLY A 51 -4.28 19.00 -6.16
CA GLY A 51 -4.38 20.42 -5.83
C GLY A 51 -4.55 20.70 -4.33
N PRO A 52 -4.47 21.99 -3.93
CA PRO A 52 -4.60 22.38 -2.54
C PRO A 52 -6.01 22.13 -2.00
N GLN A 53 -6.09 21.77 -0.71
CA GLN A 53 -7.38 21.53 -0.07
C GLN A 53 -8.21 22.82 0.03
N PRO A 54 -9.53 22.75 -0.23
CA PRO A 54 -10.40 23.87 0.06
C PRO A 54 -10.37 24.20 1.55
N ALA A 55 -10.40 25.50 1.90
CA ALA A 55 -10.35 25.98 3.29
C ALA A 55 -11.49 25.47 4.19
N PHE A 56 -12.55 24.89 3.60
CA PHE A 56 -13.68 24.31 4.30
C PHE A 56 -13.62 22.77 4.40
N ALA A 57 -12.52 22.16 3.99
CA ALA A 57 -12.33 20.72 4.11
C ALA A 57 -12.29 20.32 5.60
N SER A 58 -13.14 19.37 5.98
CA SER A 58 -13.20 18.84 7.36
C SER A 58 -12.22 17.71 7.62
N LYS A 59 -11.55 17.20 6.58
CA LYS A 59 -10.57 16.12 6.62
C LYS A 59 -9.36 16.48 5.76
N SER A 60 -8.16 16.09 6.18
CA SER A 60 -6.97 16.21 5.34
C SER A 60 -7.04 15.25 4.15
N LEU A 61 -6.39 15.60 3.03
CA LEU A 61 -6.20 14.70 1.89
C LEU A 61 -5.62 13.38 2.34
N TRP A 62 -4.66 13.39 3.25
CA TRP A 62 -4.12 12.17 3.82
C TRP A 62 -5.19 11.29 4.48
N ALA A 63 -6.04 11.88 5.33
CA ALA A 63 -7.12 11.15 5.97
C ALA A 63 -8.12 10.56 4.94
N VAL A 64 -8.45 11.32 3.89
CA VAL A 64 -9.35 10.86 2.81
C VAL A 64 -8.68 9.76 1.98
N THR A 65 -7.43 9.95 1.56
CA THR A 65 -6.65 8.95 0.82
C THR A 65 -6.53 7.66 1.60
N TRP A 66 -6.28 7.73 2.91
CA TRP A 66 -6.23 6.57 3.76
C TRP A 66 -7.57 5.83 3.84
N GLU A 67 -8.68 6.56 4.03
CA GLU A 67 -10.02 5.99 4.01
C GLU A 67 -10.34 5.31 2.67
N THR A 68 -10.03 5.96 1.55
CA THR A 68 -10.23 5.41 0.20
C THR A 68 -9.37 4.19 -0.07
N LEU A 69 -8.08 4.21 0.29
CA LEU A 69 -7.19 3.05 0.15
C LEU A 69 -7.70 1.86 0.97
N ARG A 70 -8.17 2.12 2.19
CA ARG A 70 -8.78 1.09 3.03
C ARG A 70 -10.04 0.52 2.37
N GLU A 71 -10.93 1.36 1.84
CA GLU A 71 -12.14 0.88 1.17
C GLU A 71 -11.82 0.02 -0.06
N GLU A 72 -10.90 0.49 -0.92
CA GLU A 72 -10.46 -0.24 -2.11
C GLU A 72 -9.76 -1.56 -1.79
N LEU A 73 -9.02 -1.64 -0.68
CA LEU A 73 -8.31 -2.86 -0.29
C LEU A 73 -9.17 -3.81 0.53
N CYS A 74 -9.95 -3.28 1.48
CA CYS A 74 -10.61 -4.02 2.55
C CYS A 74 -12.12 -4.16 2.39
N GLY A 75 -12.75 -3.36 1.54
CA GLY A 75 -14.19 -3.43 1.29
C GLY A 75 -14.61 -4.77 0.71
N ASP A 76 -15.89 -5.10 0.89
CA ASP A 76 -16.47 -6.35 0.37
C ASP A 76 -16.44 -6.41 -1.17
N GLU A 77 -16.51 -5.26 -1.85
CA GLU A 77 -16.28 -5.13 -3.29
C GLU A 77 -14.83 -4.73 -3.65
N GLY A 78 -14.00 -4.46 -2.63
CA GLY A 78 -12.59 -4.12 -2.74
C GLY A 78 -11.71 -5.32 -3.07
N PHE A 79 -10.40 -5.12 -3.14
CA PHE A 79 -9.43 -6.14 -3.56
C PHE A 79 -9.51 -7.42 -2.72
N LEU A 80 -9.61 -7.31 -1.39
CA LEU A 80 -9.75 -8.48 -0.51
C LEU A 80 -11.06 -9.25 -0.77
N GLY A 81 -12.18 -8.55 -0.96
CA GLY A 81 -13.46 -9.15 -1.33
C GLY A 81 -13.37 -9.88 -2.68
N ARG A 82 -12.81 -9.20 -3.69
CA ARG A 82 -12.53 -9.80 -5.01
C ARG A 82 -11.65 -11.04 -4.88
N VAL A 83 -10.56 -11.01 -4.10
CA VAL A 83 -9.69 -12.16 -3.86
C VAL A 83 -10.43 -13.33 -3.20
N LYS A 84 -11.30 -13.07 -2.21
CA LYS A 84 -12.13 -14.12 -1.59
C LYS A 84 -13.08 -14.75 -2.60
N ASP A 85 -13.72 -13.93 -3.43
CA ASP A 85 -14.60 -14.38 -4.51
C ASP A 85 -13.87 -15.19 -5.58
N TYR A 86 -12.63 -14.78 -5.91
CA TYR A 86 -11.76 -15.50 -6.84
C TYR A 86 -11.35 -16.86 -6.27
N LEU A 87 -10.95 -16.92 -5.01
CA LEU A 87 -10.59 -18.17 -4.31
C LEU A 87 -11.77 -19.16 -4.24
N ALA A 88 -13.00 -18.65 -4.24
CA ALA A 88 -14.21 -19.47 -4.22
C ALA A 88 -14.59 -20.07 -5.59
N LYS A 89 -13.94 -19.67 -6.70
CA LYS A 89 -14.31 -20.08 -8.07
C LYS A 89 -13.16 -20.80 -8.80
N PRO A 90 -13.37 -22.02 -9.34
CA PRO A 90 -12.30 -22.83 -9.96
C PRO A 90 -11.81 -22.39 -11.35
N GLN A 91 -12.43 -21.38 -12.00
CA GLN A 91 -12.24 -21.14 -13.45
C GLN A 91 -11.35 -19.96 -13.85
N LYS A 92 -10.62 -19.30 -12.94
CA LYS A 92 -9.81 -18.10 -13.29
C LYS A 92 -8.37 -18.13 -12.78
N ALA A 93 -7.63 -19.18 -13.16
CA ALA A 93 -6.20 -19.30 -12.89
C ALA A 93 -5.37 -18.10 -13.42
N THR A 94 -5.77 -17.45 -14.51
CA THR A 94 -4.95 -16.48 -15.28
C THR A 94 -4.45 -15.26 -14.50
N ALA A 95 -5.26 -14.67 -13.61
CA ALA A 95 -4.85 -13.50 -12.82
C ALA A 95 -3.91 -13.87 -11.65
N LEU A 96 -4.19 -15.01 -11.00
CA LEU A 96 -3.27 -15.59 -10.03
C LEU A 96 -1.96 -15.99 -10.71
N THR A 97 -2.03 -16.54 -11.92
CA THR A 97 -0.86 -16.85 -12.75
C THR A 97 -0.03 -15.59 -13.03
N ALA A 98 -0.64 -14.44 -13.31
CA ALA A 98 0.09 -13.18 -13.50
C ALA A 98 0.81 -12.72 -12.22
N LEU A 99 0.17 -12.82 -11.06
CA LEU A 99 0.79 -12.48 -9.77
C LEU A 99 1.93 -13.44 -9.41
N VAL A 100 1.74 -14.72 -9.72
CA VAL A 100 2.74 -15.78 -9.54
C VAL A 100 3.93 -15.55 -10.45
N ILE A 101 3.69 -15.25 -11.73
CA ILE A 101 4.74 -14.90 -12.69
C ILE A 101 5.51 -13.68 -12.19
N TYR A 102 4.81 -12.63 -11.75
CA TYR A 102 5.45 -11.45 -11.16
C TYR A 102 6.35 -11.80 -9.98
N ILE A 103 5.87 -12.61 -9.03
CA ILE A 103 6.69 -13.02 -7.87
C ILE A 103 7.88 -13.88 -8.32
N VAL A 104 7.71 -14.84 -9.22
CA VAL A 104 8.80 -15.70 -9.70
C VAL A 104 9.83 -14.91 -10.50
N GLU A 105 9.41 -14.01 -11.38
CA GLU A 105 10.28 -13.28 -12.29
C GLU A 105 10.99 -12.09 -11.63
N GLN A 106 10.32 -11.38 -10.71
CA GLN A 106 10.86 -10.15 -10.12
C GLN A 106 11.61 -10.37 -8.80
N THR A 107 11.36 -11.45 -8.06
CA THR A 107 12.01 -11.65 -6.75
C THR A 107 13.34 -12.40 -6.84
N THR A 108 13.73 -12.93 -8.00
CA THR A 108 14.92 -13.80 -8.20
C THR A 108 14.99 -15.03 -7.27
N LEU A 109 13.90 -15.31 -6.54
CA LEU A 109 13.84 -16.40 -5.57
C LEU A 109 13.78 -17.75 -6.31
N PRO A 110 14.54 -18.78 -5.89
CA PRO A 110 14.48 -20.11 -6.47
C PRO A 110 13.27 -20.87 -5.92
N ILE A 111 12.06 -20.36 -6.19
CA ILE A 111 10.79 -20.90 -5.73
C ILE A 111 10.03 -21.54 -6.89
N SER A 112 9.44 -22.70 -6.65
CA SER A 112 8.60 -23.35 -7.65
C SER A 112 7.32 -22.53 -7.89
N PRO A 113 6.73 -22.55 -9.10
CA PRO A 113 5.49 -21.82 -9.40
C PRO A 113 4.35 -22.16 -8.43
N SER A 114 4.28 -23.40 -7.95
CA SER A 114 3.29 -23.84 -6.95
C SER A 114 3.51 -23.19 -5.59
N LEU A 115 4.76 -23.02 -5.16
CA LEU A 115 5.10 -22.34 -3.92
C LEU A 115 4.86 -20.83 -4.04
N ALA A 116 5.21 -20.23 -5.18
CA ALA A 116 4.92 -18.83 -5.49
C ALA A 116 3.40 -18.54 -5.50
N ALA A 117 2.59 -19.49 -6.01
CA ALA A 117 1.13 -19.41 -5.92
C ALA A 117 0.62 -19.46 -4.48
N LEU A 118 1.16 -20.35 -3.65
CA LEU A 118 0.79 -20.42 -2.25
C LEU A 118 1.16 -19.13 -1.49
N VAL A 119 2.35 -18.60 -1.74
CA VAL A 119 2.82 -17.32 -1.15
C VAL A 119 1.98 -16.14 -1.64
N SER A 120 1.65 -16.08 -2.93
CA SER A 120 0.74 -15.09 -3.52
C SER A 120 -0.61 -15.08 -2.80
N LEU A 121 -1.19 -16.27 -2.64
CA LEU A 121 -2.46 -16.46 -1.94
C LEU A 121 -2.35 -16.12 -0.45
N TYR A 122 -1.21 -16.43 0.17
CA TYR A 122 -0.95 -16.10 1.57
C TYR A 122 -0.82 -14.59 1.78
N ILE A 123 -0.04 -13.88 0.97
CA ILE A 123 0.10 -12.41 1.07
C ILE A 123 -1.25 -11.74 0.81
N ALA A 124 -1.95 -12.15 -0.26
CA ALA A 124 -3.25 -11.59 -0.62
C ALA A 124 -4.34 -11.87 0.42
N LYS A 125 -4.26 -12.99 1.15
CA LYS A 125 -5.25 -13.33 2.18
C LYS A 125 -4.83 -12.83 3.55
N VAL A 126 -3.68 -13.29 4.06
CA VAL A 126 -3.21 -13.03 5.42
C VAL A 126 -2.65 -11.61 5.55
N GLY A 127 -1.79 -11.18 4.64
CA GLY A 127 -1.20 -9.83 4.67
C GLY A 127 -2.28 -8.74 4.61
N LEU A 128 -3.21 -8.87 3.67
CA LEU A 128 -4.35 -7.94 3.58
C LEU A 128 -5.32 -8.06 4.75
N THR A 129 -5.63 -9.27 5.24
CA THR A 129 -6.51 -9.40 6.42
C THR A 129 -5.90 -8.74 7.66
N ILE A 130 -4.59 -8.89 7.87
CA ILE A 130 -3.88 -8.23 8.99
C ILE A 130 -3.90 -6.72 8.80
N PHE A 131 -3.56 -6.22 7.61
CA PHE A 131 -3.65 -4.79 7.30
C PHE A 131 -5.06 -4.24 7.53
N CYS A 132 -6.10 -4.92 7.04
CA CYS A 132 -7.48 -4.48 7.20
C CYS A 132 -7.97 -4.52 8.65
N LYS A 133 -7.44 -5.41 9.50
CA LYS A 133 -7.72 -5.39 10.95
C LYS A 133 -6.96 -4.29 11.66
N TYR A 134 -5.68 -4.11 11.32
CA TYR A 134 -4.81 -3.11 11.94
C TYR A 134 -5.28 -1.68 11.65
N THR A 135 -5.78 -1.44 10.43
CA THR A 135 -6.25 -0.13 9.97
C THR A 135 -7.74 0.08 10.23
N GLU A 136 -8.40 -0.83 10.97
CA GLU A 136 -9.81 -0.69 11.30
C GLU A 136 -10.01 0.50 12.24
N PRO A 137 -10.92 1.43 11.92
CA PRO A 137 -11.15 2.57 12.79
C PRO A 137 -11.58 2.05 14.17
N GLU A 138 -10.93 2.53 15.23
CA GLU A 138 -11.38 2.26 16.59
C GLU A 138 -12.82 2.72 16.69
N LYS A 139 -13.74 1.78 16.92
CA LYS A 139 -15.11 2.13 17.31
C LYS A 139 -15.01 2.88 18.63
N LEU A 140 -14.97 4.21 18.55
CA LEU A 140 -15.37 5.09 19.63
C LEU A 140 -16.81 4.71 19.97
N LEU A 141 -16.96 3.82 20.95
CA LEU A 141 -18.21 3.57 21.64
C LEU A 141 -18.61 4.90 22.30
N ILE A 142 -19.36 5.71 21.56
CA ILE A 142 -20.19 6.74 22.16
C ILE A 142 -21.27 5.96 22.92
N LEU A 143 -20.99 5.68 24.20
CA LEU A 143 -21.99 5.21 25.15
C LEU A 143 -23.05 6.31 25.28
N PRO A 144 -24.35 5.97 25.14
CA PRO A 144 -25.45 6.93 25.28
C PRO A 144 -25.57 7.49 26.71
#